data_AF-A0A956X5C1-F1
#
_entry.id   AF-A0A956X5C1-F1
#
_cell.length_a   1.000
_cell.length_b   1.000
_cell.length_c   1.000
_cell.angle_alpha   90.00
_cell.angle_beta   90.00
_cell.angle_gamma   90.00
#
_symmetry.space_group_name_H-M   'P 1'
#
loop_
_entity.id
_entity.type
_entity.pdbx_description
1 polymer ?
#
loop_
_entity_poly.entity_id
_entity_poly.type
_entity_poly.pdbx_seq_one_letter_code
_entity_poly.pdbx_strand_id
1 'polypeptide(L)'
;MSDYIIALFLGVFFGLLLQKAGLTKYHKIVNVFRLTDFTVLKFMMTALIVSMTGLYSLKWLGIITFPNVPATYIAGNMIGGLIFGVGMAITGY
;
A
#
# COMPACT_ATOMS: atom_id res chain seq x y z
N MET A 1 -18.36 -16.06 -6.80
CA MET A 1 -17.35 -17.12 -7.00
C MET A 1 -16.19 -16.63 -7.86
N SER A 2 -16.46 -15.99 -9.00
CA SER A 2 -15.44 -15.35 -9.87
C SER A 2 -14.56 -14.33 -9.15
N ASP A 3 -15.16 -13.48 -8.31
CA ASP A 3 -14.46 -12.31 -7.75
C ASP A 3 -13.36 -12.72 -6.78
N TYR A 4 -13.55 -13.81 -6.03
CA TYR A 4 -12.52 -14.37 -5.15
C TYR A 4 -11.34 -14.93 -5.93
N ILE A 5 -11.59 -15.52 -7.10
CA ILE A 5 -10.53 -16.04 -7.98
C ILE A 5 -9.72 -14.88 -8.57
N ILE A 6 -10.40 -13.80 -9.01
CA ILE A 6 -9.75 -12.58 -9.49
C ILE A 6 -8.93 -11.93 -8.38
N ALA A 7 -9.48 -11.81 -7.17
CA ALA A 7 -8.78 -11.26 -6.01
C ALA A 7 -7.55 -12.10 -5.63
N LEU A 8 -7.64 -13.43 -5.68
CA LEU A 8 -6.52 -14.33 -5.44
C LEU A 8 -5.42 -14.10 -6.49
N PHE A 9 -5.79 -14.04 -7.77
CA PHE A 9 -4.83 -13.85 -8.85
C PHE A 9 -4.12 -12.49 -8.74
N LEU A 10 -4.87 -11.41 -8.53
CA LEU A 10 -4.33 -10.07 -8.26
C LEU A 10 -3.42 -10.06 -7.03
N GLY A 11 -3.82 -10.73 -5.95
CA GLY A 11 -3.04 -10.85 -4.71
C GLY A 11 -1.70 -11.56 -4.92
N VAL A 12 -1.69 -12.66 -5.68
CA VAL A 12 -0.45 -13.39 -6.02
C VAL A 12 0.46 -12.51 -6.86
N PHE A 13 -0.06 -11.87 -7.91
CA PHE A 13 0.75 -10.97 -8.76
C PHE A 13 1.29 -9.79 -7.96
N PHE A 14 0.47 -9.19 -7.09
CA PHE A 14 0.92 -8.12 -6.20
C PHE A 14 2.05 -8.59 -5.27
N GLY A 15 1.92 -9.77 -4.66
CA GLY A 15 2.95 -10.36 -3.82
C GLY A 15 4.27 -10.61 -4.56
N LEU A 16 4.21 -11.15 -5.79
CA LEU A 16 5.39 -11.35 -6.63
C LEU A 16 6.08 -10.03 -7.00
N LEU A 17 5.30 -8.99 -7.29
CA LEU A 17 5.82 -7.64 -7.56
C LEU A 17 6.47 -7.02 -6.33
N LEU A 18 5.89 -7.19 -5.13
CA LEU A 18 6.48 -6.73 -3.87
C LEU A 18 7.82 -7.44 -3.59
N GLN A 19 7.89 -8.74 -3.81
CA GLN A 19 9.12 -9.51 -3.63
C GLN A 19 10.19 -9.06 -4.62
N LYS A 20 9.83 -8.81 -5.88
CA LYS A 20 10.74 -8.29 -6.91
C LYS A 20 11.21 -6.85 -6.61
N ALA A 21 10.36 -6.02 -6.03
CA ALA A 21 10.70 -4.67 -5.58
C ALA A 21 11.65 -4.67 -4.35
N GLY A 22 11.90 -5.83 -3.74
CA GLY A 22 12.80 -5.98 -2.59
C GLY A 22 12.23 -5.40 -1.29
N LEU A 23 10.93 -5.10 -1.26
CA LEU A 23 10.24 -4.53 -0.10
C LEU A 23 9.98 -5.55 1.01
N THR A 24 10.17 -6.84 0.70
CA THR A 24 10.09 -7.95 1.66
C THR A 24 11.38 -8.14 2.46
N LYS A 25 12.42 -7.31 2.21
CA LYS A 25 13.70 -7.40 2.90
C LYS A 25 13.71 -6.50 4.13
N TYR A 26 13.94 -7.09 5.30
CA TYR A 26 14.02 -6.41 6.60
C TYR A 26 14.82 -5.09 6.56
N HIS A 27 16.03 -5.11 5.98
CA HIS A 27 16.89 -3.93 5.95
C HIS A 27 16.27 -2.76 5.18
N LYS A 28 15.45 -3.01 4.15
CA LYS A 28 14.79 -1.94 3.40
C LYS A 28 13.74 -1.23 4.25
N ILE A 29 13.01 -1.98 5.07
CA ILE A 29 11.98 -1.45 5.96
C ILE A 29 12.61 -0.65 7.10
N VAL A 30 13.57 -1.24 7.81
CA VAL A 30 14.25 -0.56 8.92
C VAL A 30 15.02 0.68 8.47
N ASN A 31 15.64 0.66 7.30
CA ASN A 31 16.41 1.80 6.80
C ASN A 31 15.54 3.02 6.43
N VAL A 32 14.24 2.83 6.19
CA VAL A 32 13.29 3.95 6.03
C VAL A 32 13.12 4.68 7.35
N PHE A 33 12.94 3.95 8.45
CA PHE A 33 12.84 4.52 9.79
C PHE A 33 14.15 5.13 10.28
N ARG A 34 15.29 4.62 9.79
CA ARG A 34 16.63 5.21 10.03
C ARG A 34 16.96 6.35 9.09
N LEU A 35 16.08 6.70 8.15
CA LEU A 35 16.26 7.75 7.14
C LEU A 35 17.50 7.55 6.24
N THR A 36 17.97 6.31 6.10
CA THR A 36 19.15 5.96 5.30
C THR A 36 18.79 5.41 3.92
N ASP A 37 17.59 4.83 3.77
CA ASP A 37 17.11 4.29 2.50
C ASP A 37 15.62 4.61 2.32
N PHE A 38 15.30 5.43 1.33
CA PHE A 38 13.92 5.83 1.01
C PHE A 38 13.27 4.97 -0.08
N THR A 39 13.83 3.80 -0.41
CA THR A 39 13.29 2.91 -1.46
C THR A 39 11.81 2.59 -1.22
N VAL A 40 11.43 2.24 0.02
CA VAL A 40 10.03 1.89 0.36
C VAL A 40 9.12 3.11 0.18
N LEU A 41 9.54 4.27 0.69
CA LEU A 41 8.76 5.52 0.56
C LEU A 41 8.56 5.89 -0.91
N LYS A 42 9.62 5.82 -1.73
CA LYS A 42 9.54 6.08 -3.19
C LYS A 42 8.59 5.09 -3.88
N PHE A 43 8.65 3.82 -3.51
CA PHE A 43 7.73 2.82 -4.07
C PHE A 43 6.28 3.14 -3.71
N MET A 44 5.99 3.43 -2.44
CA MET A 44 4.63 3.77 -2.00
C MET A 44 4.11 5.01 -2.73
N MET A 45 4.91 6.07 -2.82
CA MET A 45 4.50 7.30 -3.51
C MET A 45 4.27 7.09 -5.01
N THR A 46 5.16 6.36 -5.68
CA THR A 46 4.98 6.06 -7.13
C THR A 46 3.77 5.17 -7.37
N ALA A 47 3.54 4.16 -6.54
CA ALA A 47 2.35 3.31 -6.61
C ALA A 47 1.07 4.12 -6.42
N LEU A 48 1.05 5.07 -5.47
CA LEU A 48 -0.07 5.99 -5.26
C LEU A 48 -0.35 6.84 -6.49
N ILE A 49 0.68 7.49 -7.07
CA ILE A 49 0.53 8.34 -8.24
C ILE A 49 0.00 7.53 -9.43
N VAL A 50 0.61 6.37 -9.72
CA VAL A 50 0.19 5.49 -10.82
C VAL A 50 -1.25 5.03 -10.63
N SER A 51 -1.61 4.62 -9.42
CA SER A 51 -2.97 4.19 -9.09
C SER A 51 -3.98 5.33 -9.23
N MET A 52 -3.66 6.52 -8.72
CA MET A 52 -4.52 7.69 -8.87
C MET A 52 -4.74 8.03 -10.34
N THR A 53 -3.68 8.14 -11.14
CA THR A 53 -3.81 8.42 -12.57
C THR A 53 -4.68 7.36 -13.27
N GLY A 54 -4.38 6.07 -13.05
CA GLY A 54 -5.14 4.98 -13.67
C GLY A 54 -6.61 4.95 -13.26
N LEU A 55 -6.90 5.06 -11.97
CA LEU A 55 -8.27 5.03 -11.44
C LEU A 55 -9.10 6.24 -11.89
N TYR A 56 -8.52 7.44 -11.90
CA TYR A 56 -9.21 8.62 -12.39
C TYR A 56 -9.45 8.57 -13.90
N SER A 57 -8.52 8.02 -14.70
CA SER A 57 -8.75 7.77 -16.12
C SER A 57 -9.89 6.78 -16.36
N LEU A 58 -9.95 5.68 -15.60
CA LEU A 58 -11.04 4.70 -15.68
C LEU A 58 -12.39 5.32 -15.30
N LYS A 59 -12.40 6.19 -14.28
CA LYS A 59 -13.60 6.93 -13.89
C LYS A 59 -14.04 7.89 -14.99
N TRP A 60 -13.11 8.61 -15.62
CA TRP A 60 -13.41 9.54 -16.71
C TRP A 60 -14.02 8.83 -17.93
N LEU A 61 -13.58 7.59 -18.20
CA LEU A 61 -14.16 6.73 -19.24
C LEU A 61 -15.52 6.10 -18.84
N GLY A 62 -16.02 6.35 -17.63
CA GLY A 62 -17.28 5.79 -17.14
C GLY A 62 -17.23 4.30 -16.78
N ILE A 63 -16.04 3.70 -16.69
CA ILE A 63 -15.86 2.27 -16.43
C ILE A 63 -16.06 1.95 -14.94
N ILE A 64 -15.68 2.88 -14.05
CA ILE A 64 -15.79 2.70 -12.60
C ILE A 64 -16.47 3.89 -11.93
N THR A 65 -17.07 3.64 -10.78
CA THR A 65 -17.50 4.66 -9.82
C THR A 65 -16.67 4.53 -8.55
N PHE A 66 -16.35 5.67 -7.92
CA PHE A 66 -15.67 5.62 -6.63
C PHE A 66 -16.66 5.31 -5.52
N PRO A 67 -16.33 4.41 -4.58
CA PRO A 67 -17.13 4.21 -3.39
C PRO A 67 -17.06 5.46 -2.49
N ASN A 68 -17.99 5.55 -1.55
CA ASN A 68 -17.97 6.61 -0.53
C ASN A 68 -16.68 6.52 0.30
N VAL A 69 -16.03 7.67 0.50
CA VAL A 69 -14.84 7.77 1.35
C VAL A 69 -15.25 7.45 2.79
N PRO A 70 -14.57 6.51 3.48
CA PRO A 70 -14.85 6.23 4.87
C PRO A 70 -14.70 7.48 5.76
N ALA A 71 -15.55 7.59 6.78
CA ALA A 71 -15.49 8.71 7.72
C ALA A 71 -14.15 8.72 8.47
N THR A 72 -13.57 9.91 8.66
CA THR A 72 -12.32 10.05 9.41
C THR A 72 -12.56 9.84 10.90
N TYR A 73 -12.03 8.75 11.45
CA TYR A 73 -12.04 8.51 12.89
C TYR A 73 -10.69 8.91 13.51
N ILE A 74 -10.58 10.16 13.96
CA ILE A 74 -9.30 10.74 14.39
C ILE A 74 -8.62 9.91 15.48
N ALA A 75 -9.34 9.57 16.55
CA ALA A 75 -8.78 8.81 17.66
C ALA A 75 -8.33 7.40 17.22
N GLY A 76 -9.17 6.67 16.48
CA GLY A 76 -8.83 5.33 16.00
C GLY A 76 -7.68 5.33 15.00
N ASN A 77 -7.66 6.26 14.06
CA ASN A 77 -6.59 6.39 13.07
C ASN A 77 -5.25 6.75 13.73
N MET A 78 -5.27 7.62 14.74
CA MET A 78 -4.05 8.02 15.47
C MET A 78 -3.51 6.87 16.32
N ILE A 79 -4.36 6.24 17.14
CA ILE A 79 -3.95 5.14 18.02
C ILE A 79 -3.53 3.92 17.19
N GLY A 80 -4.34 3.54 16.19
CA GLY A 80 -4.04 2.42 15.30
C GLY A 80 -2.78 2.65 14.48
N GLY A 81 -2.59 3.85 13.94
CA GLY A 81 -1.39 4.23 13.21
C GLY A 81 -0.12 4.17 14.07
N LEU A 82 -0.19 4.64 15.32
CA LEU A 82 0.92 4.53 16.27
C LEU A 82 1.26 3.08 16.59
N ILE A 83 0.27 2.24 16.91
CA ILE A 83 0.50 0.82 17.19
C ILE A 83 1.10 0.10 15.97
N PHE A 84 0.55 0.35 14.78
CA PHE A 84 1.07 -0.20 13.53
C PHE A 84 2.51 0.23 13.26
N GLY A 85 2.82 1.52 13.39
CA GLY A 85 4.16 2.05 13.16
C GLY A 85 5.20 1.53 14.16
N VAL A 86 4.84 1.45 15.45
CA VAL A 86 5.72 0.87 16.48
C VAL A 86 5.96 -0.62 16.21
N GLY A 87 4.90 -1.36 15.85
CA GLY A 87 5.03 -2.77 15.45
C GLY A 87 6.02 -2.94 14.30
N MET A 88 5.83 -2.19 13.21
CA MET A 88 6.69 -2.24 12.02
C MET A 88 8.16 -1.89 12.33
N ALA A 89 8.40 -0.91 13.20
CA ALA A 89 9.75 -0.52 13.60
C ALA A 89 10.48 -1.60 14.41
N ILE A 90 9.75 -2.37 15.22
CA ILE A 90 10.31 -3.44 16.06
C ILE A 90 10.50 -4.74 15.27
N THR A 91 9.52 -5.13 14.44
CA THR A 91 9.55 -6.39 13.69
C THR A 91 10.32 -6.29 12.38
N GLY A 92 10.47 -5.07 11.83
CA GLY A 92 11.07 -4.82 10.52
C GLY A 92 10.36 -5.53 9.36
N TYR A 93 9.04 -5.68 9.49
CA TYR A 93 8.11 -6.15 8.47
C TYR A 93 6.86 -5.28 8.46
#